data_AF-S2KUU7-F1
#
_entry.id   AF-S2KUU7-F1
#
_cell.length_a   1.000
_cell.length_b   1.000
_cell.length_c   1.000
_cell.angle_alpha   90.00
_cell.angle_beta   90.00
_cell.angle_gamma   90.00
#
_symmetry.space_group_name_H-M   'P 1'
#
loop_
_entity.id
_entity.type
_entity.pdbx_description
1 polymer ?
#
loop_
_entity_poly.entity_id
_entity_poly.type
_entity_poly.pdbx_seq_one_letter_code
_entity_poly.pdbx_strand_id
1 'polypeptide(L)' 'MTRKYYIHNMFWGYFMAACILYASYGDDEPKIIALRIFGLASAILFPFSRFLIEKAALRYTKKEFWKTGFF' A
#
# COMPACT_ATOMS: atom_id res chain seq x y z
N MET A 1 -11.79 -10.12 -7.41
CA MET A 1 -11.07 -9.77 -6.18
C MET A 1 -11.47 -10.75 -5.09
N THR A 2 -10.62 -11.70 -4.70
CA THR A 2 -10.90 -12.50 -3.50
C THR A 2 -10.55 -11.64 -2.29
N ARG A 3 -11.51 -11.36 -1.38
CA ARG A 3 -11.26 -10.64 -0.12
C ARG A 3 -10.07 -11.20 0.66
N LYS A 4 -9.83 -12.50 0.52
CA LYS A 4 -8.69 -13.24 1.10
C LYS A 4 -7.33 -12.68 0.66
N TYR A 5 -7.18 -12.28 -0.62
CA TYR A 5 -5.94 -11.72 -1.14
C TYR A 5 -5.65 -10.32 -0.58
N TYR A 6 -6.70 -9.51 -0.45
CA TYR A 6 -6.60 -8.15 0.07
C TYR A 6 -6.19 -8.15 1.55
N ILE A 7 -6.80 -9.01 2.36
CA ILE A 7 -6.47 -9.15 3.79
C ILE A 7 -5.07 -9.74 3.99
N HIS A 8 -4.65 -10.69 3.16
CA HIS A 8 -3.32 -11.30 3.26
C HIS A 8 -2.20 -10.30 2.96
N ASN A 9 -2.34 -9.47 1.93
CA ASN A 9 -1.33 -8.46 1.59
C ASN A 9 -1.34 -7.23 2.52
N MET A 10 -2.34 -7.09 3.40
CA MET A 10 -2.45 -6.01 4.37
C MET A 10 -1.47 -6.16 5.52
N PHE A 11 -0.98 -7.37 5.78
CA PHE A 11 -0.07 -7.69 6.88
C PHE A 11 1.16 -6.79 6.92
N TRP A 12 1.81 -6.60 5.77
CA TRP A 12 3.04 -5.79 5.67
C TRP A 12 2.81 -4.30 5.94
N GLY A 13 1.67 -3.74 5.51
CA GLY A 13 1.32 -2.36 5.80
C GLY A 13 1.12 -2.12 7.30
N TYR A 14 0.36 -2.98 7.95
CA TYR A 14 0.14 -2.92 9.40
C TYR A 14 1.40 -3.21 10.21
N PHE A 15 2.22 -4.16 9.78
CA PHE A 15 3.49 -4.49 10.43
C PHE A 15 4.42 -3.27 10.46
N MET A 16 4.59 -2.57 9.34
CA MET A 16 5.44 -1.38 9.27
C MET A 16 4.89 -0.22 10.12
N ALA A 17 3.57 -0.01 10.13
CA ALA A 17 2.96 0.98 11.02
C ALA A 17 3.14 0.63 12.50
N ALA A 18 3.04 -0.65 12.88
CA ALA A 18 3.30 -1.10 14.24
C ALA A 18 4.76 -0.86 14.66
N CYS A 19 5.73 -1.13 13.79
CA CYS A 19 7.14 -0.82 14.03
C CYS A 19 7.36 0.69 14.25
N ILE A 20 6.72 1.55 13.45
CA ILE A 20 6.82 3.01 13.59
C ILE A 20 6.22 3.47 14.92
N LEU A 21 5.07 2.93 15.32
CA LEU A 21 4.43 3.28 16.59
C LEU A 21 5.25 2.81 17.79
N TYR A 22 5.88 1.63 17.70
CA TYR A 22 6.76 1.11 18.74
C TYR A 22 8.06 1.91 18.85
N ALA A 23 8.72 2.18 17.72
CA ALA A 23 9.99 2.92 17.69
C ALA A 23 9.85 4.38 18.12
N SER A 24 8.68 4.96 17.93
CA SER A 24 8.40 6.34 18.35
C SER A 24 7.82 6.44 19.77
N TYR A 25 7.67 5.35 20.51
CA TYR A 25 6.98 5.35 21.80
C TYR A 25 7.72 6.21 22.84
N GLY A 26 7.08 7.27 23.33
CA GLY A 26 7.62 8.18 24.35
C GLY A 26 8.11 9.53 23.85
N ASP A 27 8.21 9.74 22.52
CA ASP A 27 8.51 11.05 21.94
C ASP A 27 7.24 11.75 21.47
N ASP A 28 6.94 12.92 22.05
CA ASP A 28 5.79 13.76 21.71
C ASP A 28 6.19 14.97 20.85
N GLU A 29 7.31 14.87 20.13
CA GLU A 29 7.67 15.87 19.15
C GLU A 29 6.61 15.95 18.03
N PRO A 30 6.22 17.16 17.58
CA PRO A 30 5.19 17.32 16.55
C PRO A 30 5.57 16.64 15.22
N LYS A 31 6.87 16.51 14.92
CA LYS A 31 7.38 15.78 13.75
C LYS A 31 7.09 14.28 13.84
N ILE A 32 7.26 13.72 15.04
CA ILE A 32 7.03 12.29 15.30
C ILE A 32 5.54 11.99 15.26
N ILE A 33 4.69 12.88 15.78
CA ILE A 33 3.23 12.78 15.67
C ILE A 33 2.79 12.78 14.20
N ALA A 34 3.31 13.70 13.38
CA ALA A 34 3.02 13.72 11.95
C ALA A 34 3.46 12.41 11.26
N LEU A 35 4.63 11.89 11.60
CA LEU A 35 5.15 10.63 11.06
C LEU A 35 4.27 9.43 11.44
N ARG A 36 3.71 9.38 12.66
CA ARG A 36 2.74 8.36 13.06
C ARG A 36 1.46 8.43 12.23
N ILE A 37 0.91 9.64 12.01
CA ILE A 37 -0.31 9.84 11.20
C ILE A 37 -0.07 9.42 9.75
N PHE A 38 1.04 9.86 9.15
CA PHE A 38 1.40 9.48 7.77
C PHE A 38 1.69 7.98 7.64
N GLY A 39 2.32 7.36 8.65
CA GLY A 39 2.57 5.92 8.67
C GLY A 39 1.27 5.10 8.72
N LEU A 40 0.32 5.51 9.56
CA LEU A 40 -1.01 4.88 9.62
C LEU A 40 -1.82 5.07 8.33
N ALA A 41 -1.81 6.29 7.77
CA ALA A 41 -2.44 6.54 6.48
C ALA A 41 -1.82 5.68 5.37
N SER A 42 -0.50 5.56 5.36
CA SER A 42 0.24 4.75 4.39
C SER A 42 -0.08 3.26 4.53
N ALA A 43 -0.25 2.74 5.75
CA ALA A 43 -0.64 1.35 5.97
C ALA A 43 -2.02 1.00 5.37
N ILE A 44 -2.98 1.94 5.45
CA ILE A 44 -4.31 1.78 4.85
C ILE A 44 -4.24 1.91 3.32
N LEU A 45 -3.39 2.81 2.82
CA LEU A 45 -3.24 3.08 1.38
C LEU A 45 -2.39 2.03 0.64
N PHE A 46 -1.54 1.29 1.36
CA PHE A 46 -0.67 0.25 0.80
C PHE A 46 -1.41 -0.83 0.00
N PRO A 47 -2.49 -1.46 0.50
CA PRO A 47 -3.24 -2.46 -0.27
C PRO A 47 -3.96 -1.85 -1.49
N PHE A 48 -4.36 -0.57 -1.41
CA PHE A 48 -4.95 0.16 -2.54
C PHE A 48 -3.91 0.41 -3.65
N SER A 49 -2.72 0.87 -3.28
CA SER A 49 -1.60 1.06 -4.21
C SER A 49 -1.21 -0.24 -4.91
N ARG A 50 -1.07 -1.33 -4.16
CA ARG A 50 -0.71 -2.64 -4.73
C ARG A 50 -1.78 -3.18 -5.68
N PHE A 51 -3.06 -2.96 -5.38
CA PHE A 51 -4.15 -3.31 -6.28
C PHE A 51 -4.12 -2.49 -7.59
N LEU A 52 -3.85 -1.19 -7.50
CA LEU A 52 -3.70 -0.34 -8.69
C LEU A 52 -2.52 -0.81 -9.56
N ILE A 53 -1.38 -1.12 -8.94
CA ILE A 53 -0.20 -1.63 -9.65
C ILE A 53 -0.52 -2.96 -10.34
N GLU A 54 -1.17 -3.90 -9.65
CA GLU A 54 -1.57 -5.17 -10.26
C GLU A 54 -2.54 -4.98 -11.42
N LYS A 55 -3.55 -4.11 -11.26
CA LYS A 55 -4.51 -3.81 -12.32
C LYS A 55 -3.83 -3.15 -13.53
N ALA A 56 -2.90 -2.23 -13.29
CA ALA A 56 -2.10 -1.60 -14.33
C ALA A 56 -1.19 -2.64 -15.02
N ALA A 57 -0.44 -3.43 -14.26
CA ALA A 57 0.42 -4.47 -14.78
C ALA A 57 -0.35 -5.49 -15.64
N LEU A 58 -1.53 -5.94 -15.18
CA LEU A 58 -2.42 -6.83 -15.94
C LEU A 58 -2.96 -6.16 -17.22
N ARG A 59 -3.21 -4.85 -17.19
CA ARG A 59 -3.62 -4.09 -18.39
C ARG A 59 -2.50 -4.08 -19.43
N TYR A 60 -1.25 -3.86 -19.01
CA TYR A 60 -0.09 -3.79 -19.91
C TYR A 60 0.44 -5.17 -20.34
N THR A 61 0.19 -6.25 -19.60
CA THR A 61 0.62 -7.62 -19.96
C THR A 61 -0.39 -8.37 -20.82
N LYS A 62 -1.65 -7.89 -20.95
CA LYS A 62 -2.62 -8.51 -21.85
C LYS A 62 -2.21 -8.30 -23.31
N LYS A 63 -2.08 -9.40 -24.06
CA LYS A 63 -1.78 -9.39 -25.52
C LYS A 63 -2.76 -8.55 -26.34
N GLU A 64 -4.00 -8.39 -25.89
CA GLU A 64 -5.01 -7.56 -26.56
C GLU A 64 -4.67 -6.06 -26.52
N PHE A 65 -4.01 -5.58 -25.46
CA PHE A 65 -3.49 -4.22 -25.40
C PHE A 65 -2.42 -3.99 -26.46
N TRP A 66 -1.53 -4.97 -26.67
CA TRP A 66 -0.48 -4.92 -27.70
C TRP A 66 -0.99 -5.11 -29.13
N LYS A 67 -2.13 -5.78 -29.34
CA LYS A 67 -2.76 -5.91 -30.67
C LYS A 67 -3.54 -4.68 -31.10
N THR A 68 -4.09 -3.95 -30.13
CA THR A 68 -4.83 -2.70 -30.41
C THR A 68 -3.83 -1.56 -30.33
N GLY A 69 -2.93 -1.49 -31.31
CA GLY A 69 -1.86 -0.51 -31.39
C GLY A 69 -2.40 0.90 -31.58
N PHE A 70 -2.87 1.51 -30.49
CA PHE A 70 -2.97 2.97 -30.37
C PHE A 70 -1.70 3.46 -29.68
N PHE A 71 -0.60 3.37 -30.43
CA PHE A 71 0.61 4.15 -30.25
C PHE A 71 0.94 4.78 -31.60
#